data_AF-A0A6N8GFY6-F1
#
_entry.id   AF-A0A6N8GFY6-F1
#
_cell.length_a   1.000
_cell.length_b   1.000
_cell.length_c   1.000
_cell.angle_alpha   90.00
_cell.angle_beta   90.00
_cell.angle_gamma   90.00
#
_symmetry.space_group_name_H-M   'P 1'
#
loop_
_entity.id
_entity.type
_entity.pdbx_description
1 polymer ?
#
loop_
_entity_poly.entity_id
_entity_poly.type
_entity_poly.pdbx_seq_one_letter_code
_entity_poly.pdbx_strand_id
1 'polypeptide(L)'
;MPAGQGKNIRRVTSVDVIRSRQGDGDAGSYTFELTLDDGVEEYLLVVPESEASTVARLIQHSSSMQLDKNTDDLIFEKYGG
;
A
#
# COMPACT_ATOMS: atom_id res chain seq x y z
N MET A 1 14.82 27.08 5.13
CA MET A 1 14.29 25.79 4.64
C MET A 1 15.08 25.44 3.39
N PRO A 2 15.75 24.28 3.28
CA PRO A 2 16.40 23.92 2.03
C PRO A 2 15.32 23.56 1.00
N ALA A 3 15.51 24.05 -0.22
CA ALA A 3 14.64 23.83 -1.35
C ALA A 3 14.78 22.39 -1.90
N GLY A 4 13.66 21.75 -2.24
CA GLY A 4 13.65 20.78 -3.34
C GLY A 4 13.63 19.27 -3.05
N GLN A 5 13.00 18.79 -1.97
CA GLN A 5 12.45 17.42 -2.05
C GLN A 5 11.12 17.48 -2.79
N GLY A 6 11.17 17.37 -4.12
CA GLY A 6 9.97 17.15 -4.92
C GLY A 6 9.24 15.93 -4.37
N LYS A 7 7.93 16.06 -4.13
CA LYS A 7 7.13 14.94 -3.64
C LYS A 7 7.23 13.80 -4.67
N ASN A 8 7.74 12.64 -4.29
CA ASN A 8 7.86 11.47 -5.17
C ASN A 8 6.59 10.63 -5.04
N ILE A 9 5.48 11.22 -5.44
CA ILE A 9 4.15 10.63 -5.32
C ILE A 9 3.85 9.80 -6.56
N ARG A 10 3.43 8.56 -6.35
CA ARG A 10 2.96 7.66 -7.40
C ARG A 10 1.50 7.36 -7.22
N ARG A 11 0.76 7.29 -8.32
CA ARG A 11 -0.65 6.89 -8.28
C ARG A 11 -0.73 5.38 -8.18
N VAL A 12 -1.48 4.86 -7.21
CA VAL A 12 -1.81 3.43 -7.18
C VAL A 12 -2.98 3.19 -8.13
N THR A 13 -2.81 2.23 -9.04
CA THR A 13 -3.73 1.94 -10.15
C THR A 13 -4.33 0.54 -10.07
N SER A 14 -3.61 -0.40 -9.44
CA SER A 14 -4.13 -1.72 -9.06
C SER A 14 -3.55 -2.13 -7.71
N VAL A 15 -4.27 -3.01 -7.02
CA VAL A 15 -3.79 -3.69 -5.81
C VAL A 15 -4.14 -5.17 -5.89
N ASP A 16 -3.13 -6.01 -5.77
CA ASP A 16 -3.26 -7.44 -5.59
C ASP A 16 -2.84 -7.86 -4.17
N VAL A 17 -3.42 -8.94 -3.67
CA VAL A 17 -3.18 -9.39 -2.29
C VAL A 17 -2.70 -10.84 -2.27
N ILE A 18 -1.51 -11.04 -1.75
CA ILE A 18 -0.88 -12.35 -1.58
C ILE A 18 -0.79 -12.65 -0.09
N ARG A 19 -1.47 -13.71 0.34
CA ARG A 19 -1.31 -14.23 1.71
C ARG A 19 -0.11 -15.16 1.76
N SER A 20 0.91 -14.80 2.52
CA SER A 20 1.99 -15.72 2.84
C SER A 20 1.66 -16.45 4.15
N ARG A 21 1.65 -17.78 4.11
CA ARG A 21 1.64 -18.61 5.32
C ARG A 21 3.08 -19.07 5.52
N GLN A 22 3.81 -18.44 6.46
CA GLN A 22 5.02 -19.09 6.99
C GLN A 22 4.57 -20.23 7.92
N GLY A 23 5.34 -21.32 7.94
CA GLY A 23 4.96 -22.61 8.53
C GLY A 23 4.69 -22.59 10.04
N ASP A 24 4.37 -23.78 10.58
CA ASP A 24 3.85 -24.07 11.92
C ASP A 24 4.44 -23.22 13.06
N GLY A 25 3.84 -22.05 13.32
CA GLY A 25 4.09 -21.25 14.53
C GLY A 25 4.21 -19.74 14.34
N ASP A 26 4.51 -19.26 13.12
CA ASP A 26 4.68 -17.82 12.87
C ASP A 26 3.36 -17.15 12.46
N ALA A 27 3.17 -15.90 12.91
CA ALA A 27 2.04 -15.08 12.46
C ALA A 27 2.16 -14.86 10.94
N GLY A 28 1.09 -15.09 10.19
CA GLY A 28 1.11 -14.91 8.74
C GLY A 28 1.37 -13.44 8.37
N SER A 29 1.66 -13.20 7.09
CA SER A 29 1.70 -11.84 6.56
C SER A 29 0.93 -11.76 5.26
N TYR A 30 0.42 -10.56 4.99
CA TYR A 30 -0.20 -10.23 3.72
C TYR A 30 0.73 -9.29 2.98
N THR A 31 1.01 -9.61 1.72
CA THR A 31 1.70 -8.69 0.81
C THR A 31 0.64 -8.06 -0.09
N PHE A 32 0.55 -6.74 -0.04
CA PHE A 32 -0.24 -5.95 -0.98
C PHE A 32 0.71 -5.49 -2.07
N GLU A 33 0.49 -5.99 -3.28
CA GLU A 33 1.24 -5.60 -4.48
C GLU A 33 0.52 -4.43 -5.12
N LEU A 34 1.17 -3.27 -5.09
CA LEU A 34 0.63 -2.01 -5.62
C LEU A 34 1.20 -1.79 -7.02
N THR A 35 0.33 -1.72 -8.02
CA THR A 35 0.72 -1.27 -9.36
C THR A 35 0.66 0.25 -9.42
N LEU A 36 1.79 0.87 -9.73
CA LEU A 36 1.98 2.32 -9.73
C LEU A 36 2.00 2.88 -11.16
N ASP A 37 1.46 4.09 -11.32
CA ASP A 37 1.49 4.89 -12.55
C ASP A 37 1.09 4.06 -13.81
N ASP A 38 0.00 3.28 -13.71
CA ASP A 38 -0.56 2.43 -14.78
C ASP A 38 0.39 1.30 -15.27
N GLY A 39 1.13 0.68 -14.33
CA GLY A 39 1.99 -0.47 -14.62
C GLY A 39 3.44 -0.12 -14.92
N VAL A 40 3.83 1.14 -14.69
CA VAL A 40 5.23 1.58 -14.83
C VAL A 40 6.10 1.02 -13.72
N GLU A 41 5.55 0.86 -12.52
CA GLU A 41 6.28 0.37 -11.35
C GLU A 41 5.39 -0.50 -10.46
N GLU A 42 6.00 -1.42 -9.72
CA GLU A 42 5.35 -2.23 -8.70
C GLU A 42 5.96 -1.94 -7.33
N TYR A 43 5.14 -1.94 -6.29
CA TYR A 43 5.59 -1.77 -4.90
C TYR A 43 4.95 -2.82 -3.99
N LEU A 44 5.77 -3.46 -3.16
CA LEU A 44 5.33 -4.52 -2.25
C LEU A 44 5.19 -3.96 -0.83
N LEU A 45 3.95 -3.86 -0.35
CA LEU A 45 3.65 -3.50 1.02
C LEU A 45 3.40 -4.77 1.83
N VAL A 46 4.37 -5.14 2.69
CA VAL A 46 4.23 -6.27 3.60
C VAL A 46 3.55 -5.80 4.88
N VAL A 47 2.41 -6.42 5.20
CA VAL A 47 1.57 -6.07 6.35
C VAL A 47 1.44 -7.29 7.27
N PRO A 48 1.66 -7.13 8.59
CA PRO A 48 1.38 -8.20 9.55
C PRO A 48 -0.08 -8.67 9.50
N GLU A 49 -0.35 -9.95 9.73
CA GLU A 49 -1.72 -10.49 9.72
C GLU A 49 -2.69 -9.73 10.67
N SER A 50 -2.18 -9.21 11.79
CA SER A 50 -2.96 -8.40 12.74
C SER A 50 -3.50 -7.09 12.14
N GLU A 51 -2.83 -6.54 11.12
CA GLU A 51 -3.16 -5.25 10.50
C GLU A 51 -3.77 -5.39 9.10
N ALA A 52 -3.61 -6.56 8.48
CA ALA A 52 -4.03 -6.83 7.11
C ALA A 52 -5.51 -6.52 6.85
N SER A 53 -6.39 -6.85 7.80
CA SER A 53 -7.83 -6.57 7.67
C SER A 53 -8.15 -5.07 7.68
N THR A 54 -7.42 -4.28 8.45
CA THR A 54 -7.55 -2.82 8.50
C THR A 54 -7.08 -2.22 7.19
N VAL A 55 -5.90 -2.60 6.71
CA VAL A 55 -5.35 -2.13 5.43
C VAL A 55 -6.27 -2.49 4.27
N ALA A 56 -6.77 -3.73 4.21
CA ALA A 56 -7.71 -4.15 3.17
C ALA A 56 -9.00 -3.31 3.15
N ARG A 57 -9.54 -2.96 4.33
CA ARG A 57 -10.73 -2.08 4.42
C ARG A 57 -10.43 -0.66 3.96
N LEU A 58 -9.28 -0.09 4.33
CA LEU A 58 -8.85 1.23 3.86
C LEU A 58 -8.77 1.27 2.33
N ILE A 59 -8.18 0.23 1.72
CA ILE A 59 -8.08 0.08 0.27
C ILE A 59 -9.47 -0.04 -0.37
N GLN A 60 -10.33 -0.92 0.14
CA GLN A 60 -11.67 -1.16 -0.40
C GLN A 60 -12.59 0.08 -0.34
N HIS A 61 -12.41 0.93 0.68
CA HIS A 61 -13.23 2.12 0.87
C HIS A 61 -12.59 3.40 0.33
N SER A 62 -11.39 3.33 -0.23
CA SER A 62 -10.75 4.48 -0.85
C SER A 62 -11.17 4.61 -2.32
N SER A 63 -11.44 5.85 -2.74
CA SER A 63 -11.72 6.14 -4.15
C SER A 63 -10.45 6.30 -4.99
N SER A 64 -9.34 6.68 -4.35
CA SER A 64 -8.04 6.88 -4.97
C SER A 64 -6.93 6.74 -3.93
N MET A 65 -5.82 6.12 -4.33
CA MET A 65 -4.67 5.91 -3.47
C MET A 65 -3.40 6.43 -4.14
N GLN A 66 -2.47 6.91 -3.31
CA GLN A 66 -1.16 7.41 -3.72
C GLN A 66 -0.10 6.84 -2.79
N LEU A 67 1.10 6.59 -3.32
CA LEU A 67 2.27 6.20 -2.53
C LEU A 67 3.28 7.34 -2.55
N ASP A 68 3.67 7.85 -1.38
CA ASP A 68 4.83 8.72 -1.26
C ASP A 68 6.09 7.88 -1.10
N LYS A 69 6.88 7.74 -2.17
CA LYS A 69 8.11 6.95 -2.17
C LYS A 69 9.26 7.56 -1.36
N ASN A 70 9.10 8.79 -0.87
CA ASN A 70 10.10 9.38 0.02
C ASN A 70 9.91 8.93 1.47
N THR A 71 8.68 8.61 1.86
CA THR A 71 8.31 8.22 3.23
C THR A 71 7.75 6.80 3.34
N ASP A 72 7.52 6.14 2.21
CA ASP A 72 6.82 4.85 2.09
C ASP A 72 5.38 4.90 2.65
N ASP A 73 4.76 6.08 2.63
CA ASP A 73 3.40 6.27 3.10
C ASP A 73 2.37 5.97 2.01
N LEU A 74 1.43 5.07 2.31
CA LEU A 74 0.23 4.85 1.50
C LEU A 74 -0.87 5.83 1.92
N ILE A 75 -1.20 6.75 1.02
CA ILE A 75 -2.16 7.82 1.22
C ILE A 75 -3.51 7.39 0.61
N PHE A 76 -4.55 7.36 1.44
CA PHE A 76 -5.92 7.06 1.04
C PHE A 76 -6.71 8.37 0.90
N GLU A 77 -7.17 8.68 -0.30
CA GLU A 77 -8.04 9.83 -0.52
C GLU A 77 -9.51 9.42 -0.42
N LYS A 78 -10.33 10.36 0.11
CA LYS A 78 -11.79 10.22 0.27
C LYS A 78 -12.21 8.98 1.08
N TYR A 79 -11.56 8.77 2.22
CA TYR A 79 -12.01 7.78 3.19
C TYR A 79 -13.20 8.33 4.00
N GLY A 80 -14.33 7.61 4.01
CA GLY A 80 -15.56 8.01 4.71
C GLY A 80 -16.51 8.82 3.83
N GLY A 81 -17.37 8.12 3.09
CA GLY A 81 -18.59 8.68 2.51
C GLY A 81 -19.73 8.70 3.51
#